data_AF-A0A9E5J1V7-F1
#
_entry.id   AF-A0A9E5J1V7-F1
#
_cell.length_a   1.000
_cell.length_b   1.000
_cell.length_c   1.000
_cell.angle_alpha   90.00
_cell.angle_beta   90.00
_cell.angle_gamma   90.00
#
_symmetry.space_group_name_H-M   'P 1'
#
loop_
_entity.id
_entity.type
_entity.pdbx_description
1 polymer ?
#
loop_
_entity_poly.entity_id
_entity_poly.type
_entity_poly.pdbx_seq_one_letter_code
_entity_poly.pdbx_strand_id
1 'polypeptide(L)'
;YRDSLYGPTSIGNLVRTRPHVGSSAKFKISRDGNEMELAGVYDRRARDEVAIPTLQFDVAPRYLILGGLVFQELTGTYLQEWGDKWSERAPQRLVQLFSFQQEMKLDPKKKIVFLSQVLPSSMTAGYQHLSGLVLTGCNGKPVGSLEDLASIADAVSAGDLVFEFMDDPGKLVLDASEVKSGGAKLGKSYGIPALRKL
;
A
#
# COMPACT_ATOMS: atom_id res chain seq x y z
N TYR A 1 -19.92 1.12 -29.09
CA TYR A 1 -21.08 1.89 -29.57
C TYR A 1 -20.60 2.86 -30.63
N ARG A 2 -21.49 3.47 -31.43
CA ARG A 2 -21.07 4.51 -32.38
C ARG A 2 -21.30 5.87 -31.72
N ASP A 3 -20.20 6.53 -31.37
CA ASP A 3 -20.18 7.88 -30.86
C ASP A 3 -20.38 8.88 -32.00
N SER A 4 -21.14 9.94 -31.74
CA SER A 4 -21.47 10.97 -32.73
C SER A 4 -20.24 11.78 -33.18
N LEU A 5 -19.22 11.91 -32.34
CA LEU A 5 -18.00 12.67 -32.62
C LEU A 5 -16.86 11.77 -33.08
N TYR A 6 -16.72 10.60 -32.44
CA TYR A 6 -15.55 9.73 -32.62
C TYR A 6 -15.83 8.45 -33.43
N GLY A 7 -17.07 8.24 -33.90
CA GLY A 7 -17.43 7.03 -34.61
C GLY A 7 -17.41 5.79 -33.69
N PRO A 8 -17.06 4.59 -34.20
CA PRO A 8 -17.02 3.37 -33.39
C PRO A 8 -16.03 3.47 -32.22
N THR A 9 -16.52 3.40 -30.99
CA THR A 9 -15.68 3.46 -29.77
C THR A 9 -16.16 2.52 -28.66
N SER A 10 -15.32 2.31 -27.66
CA SER A 10 -15.59 1.45 -26.50
C SER A 10 -16.61 2.09 -25.57
N ILE A 11 -17.46 1.29 -24.92
CA ILE A 11 -18.50 1.80 -24.01
C ILE A 11 -17.95 2.64 -22.86
N GLY A 12 -16.68 2.42 -22.47
CA GLY A 12 -16.00 3.21 -21.45
C GLY A 12 -15.95 4.71 -21.75
N ASN A 13 -16.04 5.11 -23.02
CA ASN A 13 -16.06 6.52 -23.41
C ASN A 13 -17.32 7.27 -22.90
N LEU A 14 -18.45 6.57 -22.73
CA LEU A 14 -19.67 7.14 -22.14
C LEU A 14 -19.52 7.46 -20.64
N VAL A 15 -18.56 6.83 -19.97
CA VAL A 15 -18.31 6.99 -18.53
C VAL A 15 -17.14 7.93 -18.26
N ARG A 16 -16.09 7.87 -19.09
CA ARG A 16 -14.80 8.55 -18.81
C ARG A 16 -14.61 9.89 -19.50
N THR A 17 -15.26 10.11 -20.65
CA THR A 17 -14.86 11.21 -21.55
C THR A 17 -15.91 12.32 -21.63
N ARG A 18 -17.20 11.97 -21.60
CA ARG A 18 -18.30 12.93 -21.72
C ARG A 18 -18.76 13.52 -20.38
N PRO A 19 -18.95 12.73 -19.31
CA PRO A 19 -19.54 13.23 -18.08
C PRO A 19 -18.53 13.98 -17.20
N HIS A 20 -19.01 14.96 -16.44
CA HIS A 20 -18.27 15.60 -15.36
C HIS A 20 -18.68 15.00 -14.01
N VAL A 21 -17.79 15.07 -13.01
CA VAL A 21 -18.12 14.70 -11.63
C VAL A 21 -19.35 15.49 -11.17
N GLY A 22 -20.30 14.81 -10.54
CA GLY A 22 -21.60 15.35 -10.12
C GLY A 22 -22.68 15.33 -11.20
N SER A 23 -22.37 15.01 -12.46
CA SER A 23 -23.37 14.89 -13.52
C SER A 23 -24.31 13.71 -13.26
N SER A 24 -25.59 13.83 -13.61
CA SER A 24 -26.53 12.72 -13.50
C SER A 24 -26.18 11.58 -14.46
N ALA A 25 -26.25 10.35 -13.97
CA ALA A 25 -26.06 9.12 -14.73
C ALA A 25 -27.36 8.30 -14.70
N LYS A 26 -27.75 7.76 -15.85
CA LYS A 26 -28.91 6.87 -16.00
C LYS A 26 -28.48 5.59 -16.71
N PHE A 27 -28.81 4.45 -16.11
CA PHE A 27 -28.48 3.14 -16.63
C PHE A 27 -29.75 2.30 -16.75
N LYS A 28 -30.06 1.86 -17.96
CA LYS A 28 -31.09 0.84 -18.19
C LYS A 28 -30.46 -0.53 -17.96
N ILE A 29 -31.02 -1.31 -17.04
CA ILE A 29 -30.54 -2.65 -16.68
C ILE A 29 -31.69 -3.66 -16.73
N SER A 30 -31.35 -4.94 -16.77
CA SER A 30 -32.29 -6.04 -16.52
C SER A 30 -31.88 -6.75 -15.23
N ARG A 31 -32.83 -6.96 -14.33
CA ARG A 31 -32.65 -7.70 -13.06
C ARG A 31 -33.84 -8.64 -12.89
N ASP A 32 -33.57 -9.91 -12.66
CA ASP A 32 -34.58 -10.97 -12.54
C ASP A 32 -35.56 -11.02 -13.74
N GLY A 33 -35.04 -10.73 -14.94
CA GLY A 33 -35.81 -10.71 -16.19
C GLY A 33 -36.63 -9.43 -16.42
N ASN A 34 -36.66 -8.50 -15.47
CA ASN A 34 -37.40 -7.24 -15.59
C ASN A 34 -36.46 -6.08 -15.96
N GLU A 35 -36.84 -5.28 -16.96
CA GLU A 35 -36.14 -4.04 -17.27
C GLU A 35 -36.42 -2.97 -16.20
N MET A 36 -35.37 -2.26 -15.76
CA MET A 36 -35.49 -1.12 -14.86
C MET A 36 -34.41 -0.07 -15.11
N GLU A 37 -34.66 1.15 -14.65
CA GLU A 37 -33.72 2.27 -14.72
C GLU A 37 -33.10 2.50 -13.34
N LEU A 38 -31.76 2.54 -13.29
CA LEU A 38 -31.01 3.04 -12.16
C LEU A 38 -30.50 4.45 -12.46
N ALA A 39 -30.73 5.37 -11.53
CA ALA A 39 -30.18 6.70 -11.57
C ALA A 39 -29.07 6.86 -10.52
N GLY A 40 -28.08 7.68 -10.83
CA GLY A 40 -26.99 8.02 -9.93
C GLY A 40 -26.30 9.29 -10.38
N VAL A 41 -25.12 9.53 -9.82
CA VAL A 41 -24.24 10.62 -10.24
C VAL A 41 -22.90 10.03 -10.66
N TYR A 42 -22.31 10.60 -11.70
CA TYR A 42 -20.93 10.31 -12.04
C TYR A 42 -20.05 10.86 -10.92
N ASP A 43 -19.20 10.00 -10.38
CA ASP A 43 -18.24 10.37 -9.37
C ASP A 43 -16.83 10.00 -9.84
N ARG A 44 -15.84 10.66 -9.25
CA ARG A 44 -14.44 10.32 -9.41
C ARG A 44 -13.91 9.96 -8.04
N ARG A 45 -13.54 8.69 -7.86
CA ARG A 45 -12.75 8.32 -6.69
C ARG A 45 -11.51 9.19 -6.62
N ALA A 46 -11.34 9.87 -5.50
CA ALA A 46 -10.14 10.64 -5.26
C ALA A 46 -8.94 9.68 -5.18
N ARG A 47 -7.75 10.19 -5.53
CA ARG A 47 -6.54 9.35 -5.67
C ARG A 47 -6.08 8.76 -4.33
N ASP A 48 -6.53 9.37 -3.24
CA ASP A 48 -6.30 9.05 -1.83
C ASP A 48 -7.39 8.16 -1.21
N GLU A 49 -8.56 8.03 -1.87
CA GLU A 49 -9.66 7.12 -1.50
C GLU A 49 -9.43 5.68 -1.98
N VAL A 50 -8.18 5.24 -1.94
CA VAL A 50 -7.79 3.86 -2.24
C VAL A 50 -6.75 3.39 -1.22
N ALA A 51 -6.75 2.08 -0.95
CA ALA A 51 -5.77 1.47 -0.07
C ALA A 51 -4.34 1.59 -0.62
N ILE A 52 -4.19 1.53 -1.96
CA ILE A 52 -2.91 1.60 -2.65
C ILE A 52 -2.98 2.67 -3.75
N PRO A 53 -2.45 3.89 -3.48
CA PRO A 53 -2.45 4.99 -4.45
C PRO A 53 -1.69 4.62 -5.72
N THR A 54 -2.27 4.92 -6.89
CA THR A 54 -1.65 4.63 -8.20
C THR A 54 -0.38 5.44 -8.44
N LEU A 55 -0.39 6.71 -8.09
CA LEU A 55 0.73 7.63 -8.29
C LEU A 55 0.80 8.57 -7.09
N GLN A 56 2.00 8.82 -6.61
CA GLN A 56 2.33 9.95 -5.72
C GLN A 56 3.30 10.86 -6.47
N PHE A 57 2.93 12.14 -6.60
CA PHE A 57 3.74 13.17 -7.22
C PHE A 57 4.13 14.19 -6.15
N ASP A 58 5.37 14.69 -6.21
CA ASP A 58 5.88 15.76 -5.35
C ASP A 58 5.77 15.50 -3.84
N VAL A 59 5.56 14.23 -3.45
CA VAL A 59 5.52 13.78 -2.07
C VAL A 59 6.62 12.75 -1.89
N ALA A 60 7.51 13.01 -0.94
CA ALA A 60 8.53 12.05 -0.57
C ALA A 60 7.89 10.83 0.11
N PRO A 61 8.40 9.61 -0.15
CA PRO A 61 7.79 8.39 0.37
C PRO A 61 7.83 8.36 1.90
N ARG A 62 6.72 7.94 2.49
CA ARG A 62 6.59 7.70 3.94
C ARG A 62 7.28 6.39 4.30
N TYR A 63 7.98 6.37 5.43
CA TYR A 63 8.69 5.18 5.90
C TYR A 63 8.89 5.16 7.43
N LEU A 64 9.10 3.96 7.95
CA LEU A 64 9.46 3.72 9.35
C LEU A 64 10.57 2.65 9.41
N ILE A 65 11.68 2.96 10.08
CA ILE A 65 12.80 2.03 10.26
C ILE A 65 12.86 1.58 11.71
N LEU A 66 12.78 0.26 11.94
CA LEU A 66 12.86 -0.36 13.26
C LEU A 66 13.95 -1.44 13.27
N GLY A 67 15.05 -1.21 13.99
CA GLY A 67 16.18 -2.15 14.08
C GLY A 67 16.93 -2.43 12.77
N GLY A 68 16.55 -1.76 11.67
CA GLY A 68 17.03 -2.02 10.31
C GLY A 68 15.94 -2.53 9.37
N LEU A 69 14.78 -2.96 9.87
CA LEU A 69 13.63 -3.27 9.04
C LEU A 69 13.02 -1.97 8.49
N VAL A 70 12.97 -1.81 7.17
CA VAL A 70 12.45 -0.60 6.52
C VAL A 70 11.02 -0.84 6.02
N PHE A 71 10.06 -0.25 6.71
CA PHE A 71 8.65 -0.32 6.35
C PHE A 71 8.22 0.88 5.52
N GLN A 72 7.45 0.64 4.46
CA GLN A 72 6.87 1.66 3.60
C GLN A 72 5.40 1.35 3.33
N GLU A 73 4.67 2.35 2.84
CA GLU A 73 3.34 2.15 2.27
C GLU A 73 3.44 1.79 0.79
N LEU A 74 2.71 0.76 0.39
CA LEU A 74 2.68 0.33 -1.00
C LEU A 74 2.03 1.41 -1.88
N THR A 75 2.69 1.74 -2.97
CA THR A 75 2.18 2.66 -4.01
C THR A 75 2.46 2.09 -5.39
N GLY A 76 1.70 2.53 -6.39
CA GLY A 76 2.02 2.22 -7.78
C GLY A 76 3.35 2.83 -8.23
N THR A 77 3.74 3.99 -7.68
CA THR A 77 5.05 4.60 -7.92
C THR A 77 6.19 3.69 -7.45
N TYR A 78 6.07 3.10 -6.26
CA TYR A 78 7.05 2.13 -5.76
C TYR A 78 7.20 0.94 -6.70
N LEU A 79 6.08 0.35 -7.13
CA LEU A 79 6.13 -0.78 -8.05
C LEU A 79 6.82 -0.42 -9.38
N GLN A 80 6.62 0.79 -9.88
CA GLN A 80 7.25 1.26 -11.11
C GLN A 80 8.79 1.39 -11.04
N GLU A 81 9.40 1.34 -9.85
CA GLU A 81 10.86 1.34 -9.69
C GLU A 81 11.54 0.12 -10.36
N TRP A 82 10.78 -0.95 -10.63
CA TRP A 82 11.25 -2.12 -11.41
C TRP A 82 11.27 -1.91 -12.93
N GLY A 83 10.95 -0.70 -13.40
CA GLY A 83 10.97 -0.29 -14.80
C GLY A 83 9.73 -0.72 -15.59
N ASP A 84 9.83 -0.69 -16.93
CA ASP A 84 8.69 -0.88 -17.84
C ASP A 84 7.93 -2.20 -17.63
N LYS A 85 8.62 -3.23 -17.15
CA LYS A 85 8.07 -4.56 -16.85
C LYS A 85 7.84 -4.80 -15.36
N TRP A 86 7.51 -3.75 -14.61
CA TRP A 86 7.33 -3.85 -13.16
C TRP A 86 6.30 -4.90 -12.75
N SER A 87 5.23 -5.09 -13.53
CA SER A 87 4.19 -6.09 -13.23
C SER A 87 4.74 -7.53 -13.22
N GLU A 88 5.81 -7.78 -13.98
CA GLU A 88 6.49 -9.08 -14.04
C GLU A 88 7.64 -9.19 -13.04
N ARG A 89 8.30 -8.07 -12.70
CA ARG A 89 9.57 -8.05 -11.95
C ARG A 89 9.43 -7.69 -10.48
N ALA A 90 8.45 -6.87 -10.12
CA ALA A 90 8.21 -6.51 -8.73
C ALA A 90 7.67 -7.71 -7.94
N PRO A 91 7.75 -7.71 -6.60
CA PRO A 91 7.22 -8.78 -5.78
C PRO A 91 5.76 -9.06 -6.13
N GLN A 92 5.49 -10.29 -6.58
CA GLN A 92 4.20 -10.65 -7.18
C GLN A 92 3.03 -10.45 -6.21
N ARG A 93 3.27 -10.58 -4.91
CA ARG A 93 2.25 -10.29 -3.91
C ARG A 93 1.82 -8.82 -3.91
N LEU A 94 2.78 -7.90 -4.01
CA LEU A 94 2.49 -6.46 -4.04
C LEU A 94 1.80 -6.08 -5.35
N VAL A 95 2.22 -6.68 -6.48
CA VAL A 95 1.57 -6.51 -7.78
C VAL A 95 0.12 -7.00 -7.73
N GLN A 96 -0.14 -8.16 -7.13
CA GLN A 96 -1.48 -8.71 -6.96
C GLN A 96 -2.36 -7.75 -6.15
N LEU A 97 -1.89 -7.30 -4.99
CA LEU A 97 -2.64 -6.37 -4.14
C LEU A 97 -2.97 -5.08 -4.89
N PHE A 98 -1.99 -4.51 -5.60
CA PHE A 98 -2.18 -3.29 -6.37
C PHE A 98 -3.19 -3.46 -7.51
N SER A 99 -3.04 -4.54 -8.29
CA SER A 99 -3.83 -4.78 -9.50
C SER A 99 -5.27 -5.14 -9.20
N PHE A 100 -5.50 -5.88 -8.11
CA PHE A 100 -6.82 -6.42 -7.74
C PHE A 100 -7.45 -5.74 -6.52
N GLN A 101 -6.94 -4.59 -6.07
CA GLN A 101 -7.46 -3.90 -4.88
C GLN A 101 -8.97 -3.59 -4.95
N GLN A 102 -9.51 -3.40 -6.16
CA GLN A 102 -10.93 -3.10 -6.38
C GLN A 102 -11.80 -4.33 -6.17
N GLU A 103 -11.40 -5.46 -6.74
CA GLU A 103 -12.07 -6.75 -6.60
C GLU A 103 -11.98 -7.25 -5.16
N MET A 104 -10.82 -7.04 -4.52
CA MET A 104 -10.58 -7.41 -3.11
C MET A 104 -11.31 -6.49 -2.12
N LYS A 105 -11.89 -5.37 -2.57
CA LYS A 105 -12.60 -4.39 -1.74
C LYS A 105 -11.77 -3.94 -0.53
N LEU A 106 -10.49 -3.65 -0.75
CA LEU A 106 -9.62 -3.17 0.33
C LEU A 106 -10.18 -1.89 0.94
N ASP A 107 -10.10 -1.78 2.26
CA ASP A 107 -10.57 -0.60 2.99
C ASP A 107 -9.72 0.62 2.58
N PRO A 108 -10.32 1.65 1.95
CA PRO A 108 -9.60 2.85 1.52
C PRO A 108 -8.88 3.59 2.64
N LYS A 109 -9.35 3.45 3.88
CA LYS A 109 -8.78 4.08 5.07
C LYS A 109 -7.53 3.37 5.58
N LYS A 110 -7.28 2.13 5.15
CA LYS A 110 -6.11 1.35 5.53
C LYS A 110 -5.11 1.31 4.37
N LYS A 111 -3.86 1.60 4.67
CA LYS A 111 -2.74 1.48 3.73
C LYS A 111 -2.07 0.12 3.90
N ILE A 112 -1.50 -0.37 2.82
CA ILE A 112 -0.73 -1.62 2.84
C ILE A 112 0.69 -1.30 3.25
N VAL A 113 1.04 -1.64 4.49
CA VAL A 113 2.41 -1.52 5.00
C VAL A 113 3.19 -2.80 4.66
N PHE A 114 4.42 -2.65 4.17
CA PHE A 114 5.24 -3.79 3.80
C PHE A 114 6.72 -3.54 4.12
N LEU A 115 7.48 -4.61 4.31
CA LEU A 115 8.93 -4.60 4.46
C LEU A 115 9.57 -4.38 3.09
N SER A 116 10.04 -3.17 2.82
CA SER A 116 10.68 -2.82 1.56
C SER A 116 12.08 -3.43 1.44
N GLN A 117 12.86 -3.38 2.51
CA GLN A 117 14.22 -3.89 2.60
C GLN A 117 14.66 -4.02 4.05
N VAL A 118 15.80 -4.66 4.26
CA VAL A 118 16.45 -4.79 5.58
C VAL A 118 17.85 -4.18 5.50
N LEU A 119 18.09 -3.15 6.33
CA LEU A 119 19.42 -2.60 6.57
C LEU A 119 20.18 -3.55 7.50
N PRO A 120 21.33 -4.10 7.07
CA PRO A 120 22.12 -4.99 7.91
C PRO A 120 22.55 -4.33 9.23
N SER A 121 22.24 -4.97 10.35
CA SER A 121 22.65 -4.55 11.67
C SER A 121 22.85 -5.78 12.56
N SER A 122 23.34 -5.58 13.79
CA SER A 122 23.38 -6.67 14.77
C SER A 122 21.99 -7.21 15.11
N MET A 123 20.95 -6.37 15.01
CA MET A 123 19.56 -6.73 15.32
C MET A 123 18.88 -7.51 14.19
N THR A 124 19.31 -7.34 12.93
CA THR A 124 18.68 -7.95 11.74
C THR A 124 19.46 -9.14 11.19
N ALA A 125 20.30 -9.75 12.02
CA ALA A 125 21.07 -10.94 11.66
C ALA A 125 20.14 -12.09 11.25
N GLY A 126 20.27 -12.57 10.01
CA GLY A 126 19.42 -13.62 9.43
C GLY A 126 18.26 -13.10 8.58
N TYR A 127 17.93 -11.81 8.65
CA TYR A 127 16.79 -11.22 7.93
C TYR A 127 17.18 -10.43 6.67
N GLN A 128 18.48 -10.33 6.36
CA GLN A 128 19.00 -9.36 5.38
C GLN A 128 18.51 -9.58 3.94
N HIS A 129 18.06 -10.79 3.61
CA HIS A 129 17.56 -11.16 2.28
C HIS A 129 16.06 -10.90 2.09
N LEU A 130 15.35 -10.52 3.16
CA LEU A 130 13.90 -10.37 3.15
C LEU A 130 13.50 -8.99 2.58
N SER A 131 12.49 -9.00 1.70
CA SER A 131 11.88 -7.81 1.11
C SER A 131 10.53 -8.16 0.51
N GLY A 132 9.69 -7.16 0.27
CA GLY A 132 8.37 -7.33 -0.34
C GLY A 132 7.32 -8.02 0.53
N LEU A 133 7.57 -8.17 1.84
CA LEU A 133 6.67 -8.86 2.76
C LEU A 133 5.60 -7.91 3.31
N VAL A 134 4.33 -8.24 3.10
CA VAL A 134 3.21 -7.43 3.60
C VAL A 134 3.03 -7.64 5.09
N LEU A 135 3.10 -6.55 5.85
CA LEU A 135 2.90 -6.56 7.30
C LEU A 135 1.40 -6.54 7.60
N THR A 136 0.93 -7.51 8.39
CA THR A 136 -0.47 -7.62 8.81
C THR A 136 -0.67 -7.18 10.25
N GLY A 137 0.35 -7.33 11.10
CA GLY A 137 0.28 -6.98 12.50
C GLY A 137 1.63 -6.81 13.18
N CYS A 138 1.60 -6.30 14.41
CA CYS A 138 2.74 -6.25 15.31
C CYS A 138 2.27 -6.53 16.74
N ASN A 139 2.92 -7.47 17.43
CA ASN A 139 2.54 -7.97 18.76
C ASN A 139 1.04 -8.31 18.87
N GLY A 140 0.50 -9.04 17.89
CA GLY A 140 -0.91 -9.43 17.82
C GLY A 140 -1.91 -8.30 17.53
N LYS A 141 -1.45 -7.07 17.31
CA LYS A 141 -2.31 -5.93 16.94
C LYS A 141 -2.27 -5.70 15.43
N PRO A 142 -3.42 -5.50 14.76
CA PRO A 142 -3.46 -5.27 13.32
C PRO A 142 -2.80 -3.93 12.96
N VAL A 143 -2.11 -3.89 11.82
CA VAL A 143 -1.46 -2.69 11.29
C VAL A 143 -2.15 -2.28 9.99
N GLY A 144 -2.72 -1.08 9.95
CA GLY A 144 -3.34 -0.50 8.75
C GLY A 144 -2.65 0.77 8.25
N SER A 145 -1.57 1.21 8.91
CA SER A 145 -0.82 2.43 8.58
C SER A 145 0.56 2.39 9.23
N LEU A 146 1.48 3.24 8.79
CA LEU A 146 2.78 3.39 9.46
C LEU A 146 2.64 3.98 10.86
N GLU A 147 1.62 4.81 11.10
CA GLU A 147 1.29 5.38 12.41
C GLU A 147 0.84 4.30 13.40
N ASP A 148 0.06 3.31 12.95
CA ASP A 148 -0.31 2.16 13.79
C ASP A 148 0.95 1.41 14.24
N LEU A 149 1.84 1.11 13.29
CA LEU A 149 3.10 0.41 13.58
C LEU A 149 4.00 1.22 14.52
N ALA A 150 4.15 2.52 14.27
CA ALA A 150 4.92 3.42 15.14
C ALA A 150 4.37 3.43 16.56
N SER A 151 3.04 3.56 16.69
CA SER A 151 2.36 3.61 17.99
C SER A 151 2.52 2.30 18.76
N ILE A 152 2.41 1.15 18.09
CA ILE A 152 2.63 -0.16 18.71
C ILE A 152 4.09 -0.30 19.17
N ALA A 153 5.05 0.04 18.31
CA ALA A 153 6.47 -0.06 18.61
C ALA A 153 6.90 0.88 19.76
N ASP A 154 6.34 2.10 19.80
CA ASP A 154 6.65 3.07 20.85
C ASP A 154 6.14 2.64 22.22
N ALA A 155 4.97 1.99 22.25
CA ALA A 155 4.35 1.48 23.47
C ALA A 155 5.13 0.31 24.11
N VAL A 156 5.99 -0.38 23.36
CA VAL A 156 6.79 -1.51 23.85
C VAL A 156 8.20 -1.02 24.18
N SER A 157 8.59 -1.04 25.45
CA SER A 157 9.92 -0.57 25.91
C SER A 157 10.91 -1.68 26.19
N ALA A 158 10.45 -2.92 26.40
CA ALA A 158 11.27 -4.08 26.67
C ALA A 158 10.57 -5.36 26.19
N GLY A 159 11.35 -6.42 25.96
CA GLY A 159 10.88 -7.69 25.41
C GLY A 159 10.81 -7.68 23.89
N ASP A 160 9.93 -8.50 23.32
CA ASP A 160 9.90 -8.77 21.89
C ASP A 160 8.98 -7.82 21.11
N LEU A 161 9.48 -7.33 19.97
CA LEU A 161 8.69 -6.80 18.87
C LEU A 161 8.55 -7.89 17.81
N VAL A 162 7.38 -8.49 17.76
CA VAL A 162 6.99 -9.52 16.81
C VAL A 162 6.23 -8.87 15.67
N PHE A 163 6.84 -8.86 14.48
CA PHE A 163 6.23 -8.39 13.24
C PHE A 163 5.58 -9.58 12.54
N GLU A 164 4.30 -9.45 12.18
CA GLU A 164 3.51 -10.51 11.58
C GLU A 164 3.26 -10.18 10.10
N PHE A 165 3.57 -11.14 9.23
CA PHE A 165 3.50 -10.98 7.78
C PHE A 165 2.48 -11.92 7.16
N MET A 166 1.97 -11.52 6.00
CA MET A 166 0.98 -12.29 5.24
C MET A 166 1.56 -13.57 4.63
N ASP A 167 2.82 -13.53 4.22
CA ASP A 167 3.55 -14.61 3.57
C ASP A 167 4.77 -15.04 4.41
N ASP A 168 5.45 -16.11 4.00
CA ASP A 168 6.67 -16.64 4.65
C ASP A 168 7.76 -15.55 4.81
N PRO A 169 8.47 -15.46 5.97
CA PRO A 169 8.49 -16.39 7.10
C PRO A 169 7.33 -16.23 8.10
N GLY A 170 6.35 -15.37 7.81
CA GLY A 170 5.17 -15.15 8.63
C GLY A 170 5.41 -14.33 9.90
N LYS A 171 6.58 -14.45 10.53
CA LYS A 171 6.98 -13.64 11.70
C LYS A 171 8.45 -13.26 11.68
N LEU A 172 8.75 -12.05 12.11
CA LEU A 172 10.11 -11.60 12.46
C LEU A 172 10.09 -11.04 13.89
N VAL A 173 11.17 -11.23 14.63
CA VAL A 173 11.25 -10.81 16.03
C VAL A 173 12.50 -9.96 16.25
N LEU A 174 12.34 -8.83 16.92
CA LEU A 174 13.45 -7.97 17.38
C LEU A 174 13.30 -7.67 18.88
N ASP A 175 14.41 -7.44 19.58
CA ASP A 175 14.37 -6.92 20.95
C ASP A 175 14.01 -5.43 20.93
N ALA A 176 12.94 -5.06 21.64
CA ALA A 176 12.42 -3.69 21.69
C ALA A 176 13.41 -2.69 22.29
N SER A 177 14.20 -3.13 23.27
CA SER A 177 15.20 -2.32 23.97
C SER A 177 16.39 -2.03 23.04
N GLU A 178 16.83 -3.02 22.26
CA GLU A 178 17.86 -2.84 21.23
C GLU A 178 17.38 -1.92 20.11
N VAL A 179 16.14 -2.07 19.65
CA VAL A 179 15.55 -1.19 18.62
C VAL A 179 15.55 0.27 19.09
N LYS A 180 15.17 0.53 20.35
CA LYS A 180 15.13 1.88 20.92
C LYS A 180 16.53 2.47 21.12
N SER A 181 17.47 1.70 21.65
CA SER A 181 18.83 2.18 21.93
C SER A 181 19.74 2.26 20.69
N GLY A 182 19.53 1.37 19.71
CA GLY A 182 20.35 1.23 18.51
C GLY A 182 20.03 2.21 17.38
N GLY A 183 18.87 2.90 17.43
CA GLY A 183 18.39 3.75 16.34
C GLY A 183 19.36 4.86 15.91
N ALA A 184 19.94 5.59 16.86
CA ALA A 184 20.88 6.68 16.54
C ALA A 184 22.14 6.18 15.83
N LYS A 185 22.67 5.02 16.27
CA LYS A 185 23.84 4.38 15.64
C LYS A 185 23.50 3.92 14.23
N LEU A 186 22.34 3.29 14.05
CA LEU A 186 21.86 2.82 12.74
C LEU A 186 21.73 3.98 11.74
N GLY A 187 21.05 5.07 12.14
CA GLY A 187 20.89 6.26 11.30
C GLY A 187 22.23 6.84 10.86
N LYS A 188 23.20 6.94 11.78
CA LYS A 188 24.55 7.42 11.47
C LYS A 188 25.31 6.49 10.50
N SER A 189 25.24 5.18 10.69
CA SER A 189 25.93 4.21 9.84
C SER A 189 25.46 4.23 8.38
N TYR A 190 24.16 4.47 8.16
CA TYR A 190 23.56 4.48 6.82
C TYR A 190 23.32 5.89 6.26
N GLY A 191 23.74 6.95 6.97
CA GLY A 191 23.54 8.34 6.53
C GLY A 191 22.07 8.77 6.49
N ILE A 192 21.21 8.16 7.31
CA ILE A 192 19.77 8.43 7.34
C ILE A 192 19.50 9.48 8.44
N PRO A 193 19.00 10.68 8.09
CA PRO A 193 18.83 11.78 9.03
C PRO A 193 17.71 11.54 10.06
N ALA A 194 16.66 10.82 9.67
CA ALA A 194 15.55 10.46 10.56
C ALA A 194 15.07 9.05 10.25
N LEU A 195 14.82 8.24 11.27
CA LEU A 195 14.32 6.85 11.09
C LEU A 195 12.81 6.77 10.83
N ARG A 196 12.13 7.92 10.83
CA ARG A 196 10.68 8.00 10.67
C ARG A 196 10.32 9.17 9.78
N LYS A 197 9.48 8.90 8.80
CA LYS A 197 8.80 9.89 7.97
C LYS A 197 7.37 9.42 7.79
N LEU A 198 6.52 9.81 8.74
CA LEU A 198 5.09 9.54 8.76
C LEU A 198 4.39 10.73 8.13
#